data_AF-A0A316KN36-F1
#
_entry.id   AF-A0A316KN36-F1
#
_cell.length_a   1.000
_cell.length_b   1.000
_cell.length_c   1.000
_cell.angle_alpha   90.00
_cell.angle_beta   90.00
_cell.angle_gamma   90.00
#
_symmetry.space_group_name_H-M   'P 1'
#
loop_
_entity.id
_entity.type
_entity.pdbx_description
1 polymer ?
#
loop_
_entity_poly.entity_id
_entity_poly.type
_entity_poly.pdbx_seq_one_letter_code
_entity_poly.pdbx_strand_id
1 'polypeptide(L)'
;MFRVLRWLRNTVVLMWLCGALAVSAVALGVQALTLSAQVATVTASASAAALAHRKDLAKAVSKAKAKARLRRMLVAIPVVGAGAAVAFEAQDFRDWQAENPEGTFADYSCEVAGLSAEVVDEVLQDLPDGVRPSRDMVLNQLPECMPPA
;
A
#
# COMPACT_ATOMS: atom_id res chain seq x y z
N MET A 1 42.55 -9.18 72.09
CA MET A 1 41.83 -10.19 71.28
C MET A 1 40.72 -9.62 70.38
N PHE A 2 39.86 -8.71 70.86
CA PHE A 2 38.73 -8.17 70.08
C PHE A 2 39.08 -7.44 68.76
N ARG A 3 40.23 -6.74 68.66
CA ARG A 3 40.65 -6.03 67.43
C ARG A 3 41.03 -6.95 66.28
N VAL A 4 41.70 -8.07 66.56
CA VAL A 4 42.13 -9.06 65.55
C VAL A 4 40.92 -9.82 64.99
N LEU A 5 39.98 -10.20 65.86
CA LEU A 5 38.72 -10.85 65.46
C LEU A 5 37.85 -9.92 64.57
N ARG A 6 37.82 -8.62 64.89
CA ARG A 6 37.11 -7.61 64.10
C ARG A 6 37.75 -7.38 62.72
N TRP A 7 39.08 -7.47 62.63
CA TRP A 7 39.80 -7.33 61.36
C TRP A 7 39.58 -8.53 60.43
N LEU A 8 39.69 -9.76 60.95
CA LEU A 8 39.36 -11.00 60.24
C LEU A 8 37.91 -11.03 59.74
N ARG A 9 36.95 -10.58 60.56
CA ARG A 9 35.55 -10.50 60.14
C ARG A 9 35.35 -9.52 58.99
N ASN A 10 36.09 -8.40 58.98
CA ASN A 10 35.96 -7.38 57.96
C ASN A 10 36.56 -7.82 56.61
N THR A 11 37.67 -8.55 56.60
CA THR A 11 38.29 -9.07 55.37
C THR A 11 37.43 -10.15 54.72
N VAL A 12 36.80 -11.02 55.51
CA VAL A 12 35.87 -12.03 55.00
C VAL A 12 34.62 -11.38 54.38
N VAL A 13 34.07 -10.35 55.03
CA VAL A 13 32.94 -9.58 54.47
C VAL A 13 33.33 -8.88 53.17
N LEU A 14 34.52 -8.29 53.10
CA LEU A 14 35.03 -7.63 51.90
C LEU A 14 35.20 -8.62 50.73
N MET A 15 35.78 -9.80 51.00
CA MET A 15 35.95 -10.85 49.99
C MET A 15 34.60 -11.36 49.48
N TRP A 16 33.62 -11.55 50.37
CA TRP A 16 32.28 -11.97 49.96
C TRP A 16 31.58 -10.90 49.11
N LEU A 17 31.69 -9.63 49.48
CA LEU A 17 31.17 -8.51 48.68
C LEU A 17 31.81 -8.45 47.29
N CYS A 18 33.13 -8.60 47.19
CA CYS A 18 33.81 -8.61 45.90
C CYS A 18 33.37 -9.80 45.03
N GLY A 19 33.20 -10.99 45.63
CA GLY A 19 32.69 -12.16 44.94
C GLY A 19 31.26 -11.97 44.43
N ALA A 20 30.35 -11.45 45.27
CA ALA A 20 28.97 -11.18 44.88
C ALA A 20 28.87 -10.13 43.76
N LEU A 21 29.72 -9.11 43.82
CA LEU A 21 29.78 -8.05 42.80
C LEU A 21 30.34 -8.56 41.46
N ALA A 22 31.35 -9.43 41.49
CA ALA A 22 31.89 -10.04 40.29
C ALA A 22 30.86 -10.94 39.60
N VAL A 23 30.12 -11.74 40.38
CA VAL A 23 29.07 -12.63 39.85
C VAL A 23 27.92 -11.83 39.25
N SER A 24 27.47 -10.76 39.91
CA SER A 24 26.38 -9.92 39.39
C SER A 24 26.80 -9.15 38.14
N ALA A 25 28.04 -8.67 38.06
CA ALA A 25 28.58 -8.02 36.86
C ALA A 25 28.59 -8.96 35.65
N VAL A 26 29.04 -10.21 35.82
CA VAL A 26 29.02 -11.22 34.75
C VAL A 26 27.60 -11.56 34.34
N ALA A 27 26.68 -11.74 35.29
CA ALA A 27 25.28 -12.06 34.99
C ALA A 27 24.61 -10.95 34.16
N LEU A 28 24.80 -9.68 34.55
CA LEU A 28 24.29 -8.53 33.80
C LEU A 28 24.95 -8.41 32.42
N GLY A 29 26.25 -8.72 32.31
CA GLY A 29 26.95 -8.77 31.02
C GLY A 29 26.34 -9.80 30.06
N VAL A 30 26.07 -11.01 30.55
CA VAL A 30 25.42 -12.07 29.75
C VAL A 30 24.00 -11.65 29.35
N GLN A 31 23.23 -11.06 30.25
CA GLN A 31 21.88 -10.57 29.95
C GLN A 31 21.89 -9.43 28.92
N ALA A 32 22.85 -8.51 29.00
CA ALA A 32 22.98 -7.43 28.03
C ALA A 32 23.28 -7.97 26.62
N LEU A 33 24.12 -9.00 26.53
CA LEU A 33 24.46 -9.65 25.26
C LEU A 33 23.26 -10.39 24.67
N THR A 34 22.50 -11.14 25.48
CA THR A 34 21.32 -11.87 24.99
C THR A 34 20.22 -10.93 24.52
N LEU A 35 19.96 -9.84 25.26
CA LEU A 35 19.00 -8.81 24.85
C LEU A 35 19.42 -8.11 23.55
N SER A 36 20.72 -7.80 23.41
CA SER A 36 21.26 -7.19 22.18
C SER A 36 21.11 -8.12 20.98
N ALA A 37 21.37 -9.42 21.16
CA ALA A 37 21.16 -10.41 20.12
C ALA A 37 19.67 -10.54 19.73
N GLN A 38 18.75 -10.52 20.70
CA GLN A 38 17.31 -10.55 20.43
C GLN A 38 16.82 -9.31 19.68
N VAL A 39 17.28 -8.12 20.06
CA VAL A 39 16.94 -6.89 19.33
C VAL A 39 17.48 -6.92 17.90
N ALA A 40 18.71 -7.42 17.71
CA ALA A 40 19.28 -7.56 16.37
C ALA A 40 18.48 -8.54 15.50
N THR A 41 18.07 -9.69 16.03
CA THR A 41 17.28 -10.68 15.26
C THR A 41 15.87 -10.19 14.97
N VAL A 42 15.20 -9.53 15.92
CA VAL A 42 13.88 -8.91 15.72
C VAL A 42 13.96 -7.76 14.73
N THR A 43 15.01 -6.93 14.78
CA THR A 43 15.21 -5.85 13.82
C THR A 43 15.47 -6.40 12.42
N ALA A 44 16.31 -7.44 12.31
CA ALA A 44 16.57 -8.11 11.04
C ALA A 44 15.28 -8.72 10.45
N SER A 45 14.49 -9.45 11.25
CA SER A 45 13.25 -10.05 10.79
C SER A 45 12.18 -9.01 10.44
N ALA A 46 12.04 -7.94 11.21
CA ALA A 46 11.14 -6.83 10.92
C ALA A 46 11.54 -6.10 9.62
N SER A 47 12.84 -5.87 9.40
CA SER A 47 13.33 -5.27 8.15
C SER A 47 13.10 -6.19 6.94
N ALA A 48 13.32 -7.49 7.08
CA ALA A 48 13.04 -8.47 6.03
C ALA A 48 11.53 -8.54 5.71
N ALA A 49 10.67 -8.54 6.73
CA ALA A 49 9.22 -8.51 6.58
C ALA A 49 8.75 -7.20 5.91
N ALA A 50 9.31 -6.06 6.29
CA ALA A 50 9.01 -4.78 5.66
C ALA A 50 9.42 -4.75 4.18
N LEU A 51 10.59 -5.31 3.84
CA LEU A 51 11.04 -5.43 2.44
C LEU A 51 10.16 -6.40 1.64
N ALA A 52 9.79 -7.54 2.21
CA ALA A 52 8.87 -8.49 1.59
C ALA A 52 7.51 -7.83 1.31
N HIS A 53 6.96 -7.11 2.30
CA HIS A 53 5.69 -6.41 2.14
C HIS A 53 5.76 -5.32 1.06
N ARG A 54 6.84 -4.53 1.00
CA ARG A 54 7.06 -3.56 -0.08
C ARG A 54 7.13 -4.23 -1.45
N LYS A 55 7.80 -5.38 -1.55
CA LYS A 55 7.88 -6.15 -2.79
C LYS A 55 6.52 -6.68 -3.24
N ASP A 56 5.71 -7.15 -2.30
CA ASP A 56 4.36 -7.64 -2.59
C ASP A 56 3.43 -6.50 -3.04
N LEU A 57 3.50 -5.34 -2.38
CA LEU A 57 2.78 -4.14 -2.83
C LEU A 57 3.21 -3.70 -4.23
N ALA A 58 4.52 -3.62 -4.48
CA ALA A 58 5.04 -3.28 -5.81
C ALA A 58 4.58 -4.28 -6.88
N LYS A 59 4.55 -5.57 -6.54
CA LYS A 59 4.04 -6.63 -7.42
C LYS A 59 2.55 -6.46 -7.68
N ALA A 60 1.74 -6.19 -6.66
CA ALA A 60 0.31 -5.94 -6.81
C ALA A 60 0.04 -4.73 -7.72
N VAL A 61 0.73 -3.61 -7.49
CA VAL A 61 0.65 -2.40 -8.32
C VAL A 61 1.06 -2.70 -9.76
N SER A 62 2.18 -3.42 -9.96
CA SER A 62 2.64 -3.78 -11.30
C SER A 62 1.64 -4.68 -12.04
N LYS A 63 1.00 -5.62 -11.33
CA LYS A 63 -0.03 -6.50 -11.89
C LYS A 63 -1.29 -5.72 -12.26
N ALA A 64 -1.72 -4.78 -11.41
CA ALA A 64 -2.85 -3.90 -11.71
C ALA A 64 -2.57 -3.03 -12.95
N LYS A 65 -1.37 -2.43 -13.03
CA LYS A 65 -0.93 -1.65 -14.21
C LYS A 65 -0.88 -2.49 -15.48
N ALA A 66 -0.38 -3.72 -15.39
CA ALA A 66 -0.34 -4.66 -16.52
C ALA A 66 -1.75 -5.04 -16.99
N LYS A 67 -2.68 -5.32 -16.05
CA LYS A 67 -4.09 -5.60 -16.37
C LYS A 67 -4.74 -4.42 -17.10
N ALA A 68 -4.53 -3.19 -16.64
CA ALA A 68 -5.04 -1.99 -17.30
C ALA A 68 -4.45 -1.81 -18.72
N ARG A 69 -3.15 -2.03 -18.90
CA ARG A 69 -2.50 -1.98 -20.22
C ARG A 69 -3.09 -3.02 -21.18
N LEU A 70 -3.35 -4.24 -20.70
CA LEU A 70 -3.94 -5.30 -21.50
C LEU A 70 -5.38 -4.97 -21.91
N ARG A 71 -6.20 -4.42 -21.00
CA ARG A 71 -7.56 -3.96 -21.34
C ARG A 71 -7.54 -2.92 -22.46
N ARG A 72 -6.64 -1.93 -22.38
CA ARG A 72 -6.47 -0.89 -23.43
C ARG A 72 -6.08 -1.49 -24.78
N MET A 73 -5.19 -2.49 -24.79
CA MET A 73 -4.79 -3.19 -26.01
C MET A 73 -5.95 -3.97 -26.64
N LEU A 74 -6.81 -4.59 -25.83
CA LEU A 74 -7.99 -5.29 -26.32
C LEU A 74 -9.00 -4.33 -26.96
N VAL A 75 -9.26 -3.19 -26.31
CA VAL A 75 -10.18 -2.15 -26.83
C VAL A 75 -9.68 -1.52 -28.13
N ALA A 76 -8.37 -1.51 -28.38
CA ALA A 76 -7.80 -0.98 -29.61
C ALA A 76 -8.02 -1.84 -30.87
N ILE A 77 -8.40 -3.13 -30.71
CA ILE A 77 -8.70 -4.00 -31.85
C ILE A 77 -10.17 -3.76 -32.24
N PRO A 78 -10.55 -3.38 -33.47
CA PRO A 78 -11.90 -2.88 -33.75
C PRO A 78 -13.06 -3.80 -33.30
N VAL A 79 -13.09 -5.05 -33.78
CA VAL A 79 -14.19 -6.00 -33.48
C VAL A 79 -14.11 -6.52 -32.05
N VAL A 80 -12.92 -6.95 -31.63
CA VAL A 80 -12.69 -7.48 -30.26
C VAL A 80 -12.89 -6.38 -29.23
N GLY A 81 -12.45 -5.17 -29.54
CA GLY A 81 -12.45 -4.01 -28.68
C GLY A 81 -13.82 -3.39 -28.51
N ALA A 82 -14.65 -3.36 -29.55
CA ALA A 82 -16.06 -3.02 -29.39
C ALA A 82 -16.75 -4.00 -28.42
N GLY A 83 -16.55 -5.31 -28.60
CA GLY A 83 -17.09 -6.32 -27.69
C GLY A 83 -16.53 -6.19 -26.26
N ALA A 84 -15.23 -5.95 -26.13
CA ALA A 84 -14.57 -5.78 -24.83
C ALA A 84 -15.05 -4.51 -24.12
N ALA A 85 -15.24 -3.40 -24.84
CA ALA A 85 -15.77 -2.15 -24.30
C ALA A 85 -17.17 -2.35 -23.73
N VAL A 86 -18.08 -3.01 -24.47
CA VAL A 86 -19.43 -3.34 -23.97
C VAL A 86 -19.36 -4.23 -22.72
N ALA A 87 -18.47 -5.23 -22.71
CA ALA A 87 -18.29 -6.10 -21.56
C ALA A 87 -17.72 -5.37 -20.33
N PHE A 88 -16.82 -4.41 -20.54
CA PHE A 88 -16.28 -3.57 -19.47
C PHE A 88 -17.31 -2.60 -18.92
N GLU A 89 -18.08 -1.91 -19.78
CA GLU A 89 -19.18 -1.05 -19.35
C GLU A 89 -20.25 -1.81 -18.58
N ALA A 90 -20.64 -3.00 -19.05
CA ALA A 90 -21.59 -3.84 -18.32
C ALA A 90 -21.04 -4.30 -16.96
N GLN A 91 -19.73 -4.45 -16.82
CA GLN A 91 -19.10 -4.74 -15.54
C GLN A 91 -19.11 -3.51 -14.63
N ASP A 92 -18.67 -2.36 -15.13
CA ASP A 92 -18.58 -1.13 -14.36
C ASP A 92 -19.98 -0.67 -13.90
N PHE A 93 -21.01 -0.85 -14.74
CA PHE A 93 -22.41 -0.65 -14.33
C PHE A 93 -22.85 -1.54 -13.17
N ARG A 94 -22.47 -2.83 -13.16
CA ARG A 94 -22.82 -3.73 -12.04
C ARG A 94 -22.14 -3.31 -10.74
N ASP A 95 -20.89 -2.87 -10.84
CA ASP A 95 -20.12 -2.39 -9.69
C ASP A 95 -20.75 -1.08 -9.16
N TRP A 96 -21.15 -0.16 -10.04
CA TRP A 96 -21.90 1.06 -9.69
C TRP A 96 -23.28 0.75 -9.09
N GLN A 97 -24.01 -0.23 -9.62
CA GLN A 97 -25.35 -0.61 -9.15
C GLN A 97 -25.34 -1.26 -7.77
N ALA A 98 -24.22 -1.85 -7.34
CA ALA A 98 -24.06 -2.31 -5.96
C ALA A 98 -24.12 -1.15 -4.95
N GLU A 99 -23.72 0.06 -5.36
CA GLU A 99 -23.80 1.29 -4.56
C GLU A 99 -25.09 2.07 -4.86
N ASN A 100 -25.72 1.82 -6.01
CA ASN A 100 -26.96 2.46 -6.48
C ASN A 100 -28.04 1.42 -6.85
N PRO A 101 -28.70 0.78 -5.86
CA PRO A 101 -29.54 -0.40 -6.10
C PRO A 101 -30.77 -0.15 -6.99
N GLU A 102 -31.31 1.07 -6.94
CA GLU A 102 -32.47 1.49 -7.77
C GLU A 102 -32.04 2.17 -9.08
N GLY A 103 -30.73 2.38 -9.25
CA GLY A 103 -30.15 3.07 -10.39
C GLY A 103 -30.26 2.27 -11.68
N THR A 104 -30.62 2.96 -12.77
CA THR A 104 -30.70 2.40 -14.11
C THR A 104 -29.40 2.60 -14.88
N PHE A 105 -29.26 1.89 -16.01
CA PHE A 105 -28.11 2.10 -16.90
C PHE A 105 -28.06 3.54 -17.45
N ALA A 106 -29.22 4.19 -17.61
CA ALA A 106 -29.28 5.59 -18.03
C ALA A 106 -28.68 6.52 -16.95
N ASP A 107 -29.02 6.29 -15.68
CA ASP A 107 -28.49 7.07 -14.55
C ASP A 107 -26.95 6.94 -14.47
N TYR A 108 -26.43 5.71 -14.54
CA TYR A 108 -25.00 5.44 -14.63
C TYR A 108 -24.35 6.16 -15.82
N SER A 109 -24.94 6.02 -17.02
CA SER A 109 -24.39 6.65 -18.22
C SER A 109 -24.36 8.17 -18.13
N CYS A 110 -25.32 8.77 -17.41
CA CYS A 110 -25.36 10.21 -17.19
C CYS A 110 -24.35 10.68 -16.15
N GLU A 111 -24.14 9.92 -15.08
CA GLU A 111 -23.07 10.20 -14.12
C GLU A 111 -21.70 10.13 -14.81
N VAL A 112 -21.44 9.06 -15.56
CA VAL A 112 -20.20 8.88 -16.32
C VAL A 112 -20.02 9.99 -17.35
N ALA A 113 -21.08 10.38 -18.05
CA ALA A 113 -21.03 11.47 -19.03
C ALA A 113 -20.70 12.82 -18.38
N GLY A 114 -21.30 13.12 -17.22
CA GLY A 114 -21.00 14.33 -16.44
C GLY A 114 -19.53 14.39 -16.03
N LEU A 115 -19.03 13.32 -15.41
CA LEU A 115 -17.63 13.21 -15.01
C LEU A 115 -16.68 13.26 -16.22
N SER A 116 -17.05 12.62 -17.33
CA SER A 116 -16.26 12.64 -18.57
C SER A 116 -16.19 14.03 -19.19
N ALA A 117 -17.27 14.81 -19.11
CA ALA A 117 -17.31 16.18 -19.63
C ALA A 117 -16.45 17.15 -18.80
N GLU A 118 -16.27 16.90 -17.50
CA GLU A 118 -15.37 17.67 -16.64
C GLU A 118 -13.90 17.46 -16.99
N VAL A 119 -13.51 16.20 -17.28
CA VAL A 119 -12.11 15.84 -17.55
C VAL A 119 -11.74 15.85 -19.03
N VAL A 120 -12.69 16.11 -19.94
CA VAL A 120 -12.45 16.03 -21.40
C VAL A 120 -11.32 16.94 -21.85
N ASP A 121 -11.26 18.17 -21.33
CA ASP A 121 -10.26 19.15 -21.75
C ASP A 121 -8.85 18.73 -21.30
N GLU A 122 -8.72 18.21 -20.09
CA GLU A 122 -7.46 17.66 -19.56
C GLU A 122 -6.96 16.50 -20.42
N VAL A 123 -7.82 15.54 -20.75
CA VAL A 123 -7.47 14.38 -21.59
C VAL A 123 -7.08 14.82 -23.01
N LEU A 124 -7.78 15.81 -23.58
CA LEU A 124 -7.47 16.30 -24.92
C LEU A 124 -6.11 17.00 -24.95
N GLN A 125 -5.77 17.80 -23.94
CA GLN A 125 -4.47 18.49 -23.86
C GLN A 125 -3.29 17.51 -23.81
N ASP A 126 -3.46 16.36 -23.16
CA ASP A 126 -2.44 15.31 -23.08
C ASP A 126 -2.19 14.56 -24.42
N LEU A 127 -3.10 14.69 -25.40
CA LEU A 127 -2.93 14.09 -26.72
C LEU A 127 -2.03 14.93 -27.63
N PRO A 128 -1.21 14.31 -28.49
CA PRO A 128 -0.42 15.05 -29.48
C PRO A 128 -1.32 15.73 -30.53
N ASP A 129 -0.92 16.92 -30.98
CA ASP A 129 -1.75 17.78 -31.84
C ASP A 129 -2.26 17.10 -33.12
N GLY A 130 -1.50 16.16 -33.69
CA GLY A 130 -1.87 15.47 -34.93
C GLY A 130 -3.00 14.43 -34.81
N VAL A 131 -3.38 14.03 -33.60
CA VAL A 131 -4.44 13.01 -33.35
C VAL A 131 -5.50 13.49 -32.37
N ARG A 132 -5.40 14.72 -31.88
CA ARG A 132 -6.35 15.31 -30.93
C ARG A 132 -7.66 15.65 -31.65
N PRO A 133 -8.81 15.05 -31.26
CA PRO A 133 -10.11 15.46 -31.79
C PRO A 133 -10.54 16.81 -31.21
N SER A 134 -11.49 17.48 -31.87
CA SER A 134 -12.07 18.70 -31.30
C SER A 134 -12.95 18.36 -30.08
N ARG A 135 -13.00 19.27 -29.12
CA ARG A 135 -13.83 19.12 -27.91
C ARG A 135 -15.29 18.87 -28.26
N ASP A 136 -15.84 19.66 -29.19
CA ASP A 136 -17.23 19.54 -29.63
C ASP A 136 -17.52 18.17 -30.25
N MET A 137 -16.57 17.61 -31.00
CA MET A 137 -16.73 16.26 -31.56
C MET A 137 -16.88 15.20 -30.46
N VAL A 138 -16.12 15.30 -29.37
CA VAL A 138 -16.19 14.35 -28.26
C VAL A 138 -17.47 14.56 -27.44
N LEU A 139 -17.81 15.82 -27.12
CA LEU A 139 -19.00 16.15 -26.36
C LEU A 139 -20.29 15.73 -27.07
N ASN A 140 -20.33 15.83 -28.40
CA ASN A 140 -21.48 15.39 -29.20
C ASN A 140 -21.67 13.86 -29.23
N GLN A 141 -20.72 13.07 -28.71
CA GLN A 141 -20.89 11.62 -28.54
C GLN A 141 -21.42 11.22 -27.16
N LEU A 142 -21.47 12.15 -26.21
CA LEU A 142 -22.03 11.87 -24.89
C LEU A 142 -23.57 11.77 -24.97
N PRO A 143 -24.20 10.94 -24.12
CA PRO A 143 -25.65 10.86 -24.06
C PRO A 143 -26.27 12.20 -23.63
N GLU A 144 -27.44 12.52 -24.18
CA GLU A 144 -28.22 13.65 -23.71
C GLU A 144 -28.80 13.33 -22.33
N CYS A 145 -28.25 13.98 -21.31
CA CYS A 145 -28.70 13.86 -19.94
C CYS A 145 -29.49 15.09 -19.55
N MET A 146 -30.65 14.89 -18.92
CA MET A 146 -31.43 16.00 -18.40
C MET A 146 -30.61 16.68 -17.29
N PRO A 147 -30.49 18.03 -17.27
CA PRO A 147 -29.75 18.69 -16.22
C PRO A 147 -30.36 18.33 -14.85
N PRO A 148 -29.53 18.11 -13.82
CA PRO A 148 -30.07 17.95 -12.47
C PRO A 148 -30.88 19.21 -12.12
N ALA A 149 -32.07 18.98 -11.57
CA ALA A 149 -32.96 20.04 -11.09
C ALA A 149 -32.35 20.83 -9.93
#